data_AF-A0A841QIV8-F1
#
_entry.id   AF-A0A841QIV8-F1
#
_cell.length_a   1.000
_cell.length_b   1.000
_cell.length_c   1.000
_cell.angle_alpha   90.00
_cell.angle_beta   90.00
_cell.angle_gamma   90.00
#
_symmetry.space_group_name_H-M   'P 1'
#
loop_
_entity.id
_entity.type
_entity.pdbx_description
1 polymer ?
#
loop_
_entity_poly.entity_id
_entity_poly.type
_entity_poly.pdbx_seq_one_letter_code
_entity_poly.pdbx_strand_id
1 'polypeptide(L)'
;MSNIAFSQLLEIYRNVRFNKTGDEGVLTIASSEILNTLRLINDDSRVADDSGIGLPFDPAASKVNDVVTINIGAPRVALGYLKRSVRELLLVKQALIEEPKAYYIIENRFDKNTAVVPAAIQAYRKILEIYKLFAEAAAYSDPQKQELVFINEDKFLLPIRYNEGIFVRFKMAEADRLLALFHDELHRDEKLGLLDSAVVNLTKSLGPKARFSYLVENIDDVTDEVAKGYRLYVSQFSYTKIKSDVEAARVDFVTKIHKTIIDIQTQLLGIPIATFVVASQLKSTASCDLSFWSNVAVLAGAWIFVLLLLIAIINQWMTLSSIKWEIERQRKKLETDFESISKDFLSIFNELRRRICWHRCVLSVIGIVAFGGAVLASVAYANLTSVRTRDCVLGKPITKIQSVSYLQSVEPKTNSTIPPSSISTIKKPSQTPK
;
A
#
# COMPACT_ATOMS: atom_id res chain seq x y z
N MET A 1 33.37 36.49 43.50
CA MET A 1 34.06 35.19 43.51
C MET A 1 34.34 34.85 42.07
N SER A 2 35.61 34.78 41.72
CA SER A 2 36.07 34.70 40.32
C SER A 2 36.10 33.24 39.89
N ASN A 3 35.14 32.82 39.07
CA ASN A 3 35.17 31.47 38.49
C ASN A 3 35.95 31.50 37.18
N ILE A 4 36.88 30.57 37.00
CA ILE A 4 37.57 30.37 35.73
C ILE A 4 36.66 29.66 34.73
N ALA A 5 36.67 30.12 33.48
CA ALA A 5 35.92 29.51 32.39
C ALA A 5 36.83 28.64 31.52
N PHE A 6 36.27 27.60 30.89
CA PHE A 6 37.05 26.75 29.97
C PHE A 6 37.56 27.50 28.74
N SER A 7 36.90 28.58 28.30
CA SER A 7 37.41 29.44 27.24
C SER A 7 38.75 30.09 27.60
N GLN A 8 38.93 30.47 28.88
CA GLN A 8 40.21 31.03 29.36
C GLN A 8 41.30 29.95 29.38
N LEU A 9 40.95 28.73 29.80
CA LEU A 9 41.87 27.59 29.72
C LEU A 9 42.24 27.24 28.28
N LEU A 10 41.29 27.36 27.36
CA LEU A 10 41.49 27.07 25.95
C LEU A 10 42.52 28.01 25.31
N GLU A 11 42.48 29.30 25.66
CA GLU A 11 43.50 30.26 25.22
C GLU A 11 44.90 29.88 25.72
N ILE A 12 45.00 29.35 26.94
CA ILE A 12 46.26 28.80 27.44
C ILE A 12 46.66 27.57 26.61
N TYR A 13 45.80 26.55 26.50
CA TYR A 13 46.11 25.29 25.83
C TYR A 13 46.52 25.45 24.36
N ARG A 14 45.93 26.42 23.64
CA ARG A 14 46.30 26.76 22.26
C ARG A 14 47.72 27.30 22.13
N ASN A 15 48.21 27.99 23.17
CA ASN A 15 49.53 28.63 23.20
C ASN A 15 50.59 27.80 23.95
N VAL A 16 50.25 26.59 24.37
CA VAL A 16 51.18 25.65 25.00
C VAL A 16 51.79 24.70 23.98
N ARG A 17 53.11 24.54 24.06
CA ARG A 17 53.83 23.41 23.47
C ARG A 17 53.96 22.31 24.51
N PHE A 18 53.04 21.35 24.48
CA PHE A 18 53.00 20.23 25.42
C PHE A 18 54.21 19.31 25.25
N ASN A 19 54.68 18.74 26.36
CA ASN A 19 55.63 17.64 26.36
C ASN A 19 54.97 16.33 25.88
N LYS A 20 55.72 15.23 25.80
CA LYS A 20 55.19 13.93 25.33
C LYS A 20 54.10 13.35 26.23
N THR A 21 54.15 13.66 27.53
CA THR A 21 53.23 13.19 28.55
C THR A 21 52.05 14.15 28.76
N GLY A 22 52.01 15.31 28.09
CA GLY A 22 50.95 16.31 28.22
C GLY A 22 50.74 16.90 29.61
N ASP A 23 51.62 16.60 30.57
CA ASP A 23 51.55 17.02 31.99
C ASP A 23 52.40 18.26 32.29
N GLU A 24 53.29 18.62 31.38
CA GLU A 24 54.03 19.88 31.40
C GLU A 24 54.07 20.47 29.99
N GLY A 25 54.29 21.77 29.91
CA GLY A 25 54.40 22.44 28.62
C GLY A 25 55.06 23.81 28.71
N VAL A 26 55.54 24.25 27.55
CA VAL A 26 56.10 25.59 27.39
C VAL A 26 55.00 26.49 26.84
N LEU A 27 54.51 27.41 27.66
CA LEU A 27 53.49 28.40 27.32
C LEU A 27 54.16 29.66 26.76
N THR A 28 53.64 30.16 25.64
CA THR A 28 53.91 31.52 25.18
C THR A 28 52.78 32.43 25.62
N ILE A 29 53.08 33.48 26.40
CA ILE A 29 52.08 34.45 26.88
C ILE A 29 51.71 35.39 25.72
N ALA A 30 50.86 34.93 24.81
CA ALA A 30 50.55 35.64 23.57
C ALA A 30 49.62 36.86 23.74
N SER A 31 48.87 36.95 24.84
CA SER A 31 47.89 38.02 25.07
C SER A 31 47.84 38.45 26.54
N SER A 32 47.30 39.65 26.78
CA SER A 32 47.00 40.15 28.13
C SER A 32 45.93 39.30 28.84
N GLU A 33 45.04 38.64 28.09
CA GLU A 33 44.02 37.74 28.62
C GLU A 33 44.65 36.48 29.24
N ILE A 34 45.65 35.89 28.57
CA ILE A 34 46.44 34.77 29.11
C ILE A 34 47.12 35.22 30.40
N LEU A 35 47.81 36.37 30.39
CA LEU A 35 48.51 36.87 31.58
C LEU A 35 47.56 37.13 32.76
N ASN A 36 46.39 37.70 32.51
CA ASN A 36 45.36 37.91 33.54
C ASN A 36 44.82 36.59 34.09
N THR A 37 44.68 35.56 33.24
CA THR A 37 44.26 34.22 33.66
C THR A 37 45.32 33.55 34.53
N LEU A 38 46.61 33.68 34.18
CA LEU A 38 47.72 33.16 34.98
C LEU A 38 47.80 33.85 36.36
N ARG A 39 47.60 35.17 36.41
CA ARG A 39 47.52 35.92 37.68
C ARG A 39 46.35 35.45 38.53
N LEU A 40 45.18 35.27 37.91
CA LEU A 40 44.01 34.73 38.62
C LEU A 40 44.27 33.33 39.21
N ILE A 41 44.95 32.45 38.45
CA ILE A 41 45.35 31.12 38.92
C ILE A 41 46.34 31.21 40.10
N ASN A 42 47.28 32.15 40.07
CA ASN A 42 48.25 32.34 41.14
C ASN A 42 47.64 32.94 42.42
N ASP A 43 46.68 33.85 42.26
CA ASP A 43 46.10 34.61 43.37
C ASP A 43 44.98 33.83 44.11
N ASP A 44 44.32 32.88 43.43
CA ASP A 44 43.23 32.08 44.01
C ASP A 44 43.54 30.57 43.90
N SER A 45 43.82 29.94 45.05
CA SER A 45 44.13 28.51 45.11
C SER A 45 43.01 27.61 44.60
N ARG A 46 41.74 28.02 44.74
CA ARG A 46 40.61 27.24 44.19
C ARG A 46 40.60 27.27 42.68
N VAL A 47 40.98 28.41 42.09
CA VAL A 47 41.09 28.53 40.64
C VAL A 47 42.26 27.71 40.12
N ALA A 48 43.39 27.65 40.83
CA ALA A 48 44.48 26.74 40.52
C ALA A 48 44.01 25.27 40.52
N ASP A 49 43.35 24.84 41.60
CA ASP A 49 42.81 23.47 41.71
C ASP A 49 41.78 23.15 40.62
N ASP A 50 40.84 24.07 40.36
CA ASP A 50 39.80 23.88 39.34
C ASP A 50 40.38 23.87 37.93
N SER A 51 41.40 24.68 37.64
CA SER A 51 42.08 24.74 36.33
C SER A 51 42.97 23.54 36.07
N GLY A 52 43.53 22.95 37.13
CA GLY A 52 44.59 21.94 37.03
C GLY A 52 45.93 22.51 36.57
N ILE A 53 46.12 23.83 36.53
CA ILE A 53 47.37 24.45 36.06
C ILE A 53 48.25 24.81 37.27
N GLY A 54 49.48 24.29 37.28
CA GLY A 54 50.52 24.64 38.24
C GLY A 54 51.52 25.62 37.65
N LEU A 55 51.80 26.70 38.38
CA LEU A 55 52.75 27.74 37.98
C LEU A 55 54.03 27.62 38.82
N PRO A 56 55.15 27.13 38.26
CA PRO A 56 56.44 27.05 38.97
C PRO A 56 57.18 28.41 39.02
N PHE A 57 56.50 29.51 38.69
CA PHE A 57 57.03 30.87 38.63
C PHE A 57 55.96 31.87 39.09
N ASP A 58 56.39 33.09 39.40
CA ASP A 58 55.47 34.18 39.75
C ASP A 58 55.01 34.96 38.49
N PRO A 59 53.71 34.92 38.14
CA PRO A 59 53.18 35.63 36.97
C PRO A 59 53.14 37.16 37.12
N ALA A 60 53.35 37.72 38.33
CA ALA A 60 53.43 39.18 38.51
C ALA A 60 54.62 39.79 37.75
N ALA A 61 55.73 39.06 37.64
CA ALA A 61 56.94 39.49 36.94
C ALA A 61 56.91 39.25 35.42
N SER A 62 55.92 38.49 34.92
CA SER A 62 55.82 38.09 33.52
C SER A 62 55.14 39.16 32.64
N LYS A 63 55.56 39.22 31.37
CA LYS A 63 55.04 40.13 30.34
C LYS A 63 54.49 39.36 29.15
N VAL A 64 53.69 40.05 28.32
CA VAL A 64 53.24 39.50 27.04
C VAL A 64 54.47 39.22 26.15
N ASN A 65 54.45 38.09 25.46
CA ASN A 65 55.52 37.43 24.69
C ASN A 65 56.58 36.67 25.50
N ASP A 66 56.48 36.63 26.83
CA ASP A 66 57.35 35.77 27.62
C ASP A 66 57.03 34.29 27.37
N VAL A 67 58.07 33.46 27.49
CA VAL A 67 57.99 32.01 27.34
C VAL A 67 58.28 31.37 28.69
N VAL A 68 57.29 30.68 29.24
CA VAL A 68 57.31 30.15 30.61
C VAL A 68 56.96 28.66 30.62
N THR A 69 57.49 27.94 31.59
CA THR A 69 57.15 26.52 31.79
C THR A 69 55.99 26.42 32.78
N ILE A 70 54.98 25.63 32.45
CA ILE A 70 53.82 25.37 33.30
C ILE A 70 53.57 23.87 33.45
N ASN A 71 53.01 23.49 34.59
CA ASN A 71 52.50 22.15 34.85
C ASN A 71 51.01 22.12 34.51
N ILE A 72 50.56 21.09 33.83
CA ILE A 72 49.19 21.00 33.30
C ILE A 72 48.58 19.66 33.70
N GLY A 73 47.63 19.72 34.61
CA GLY A 73 46.78 18.62 35.02
C GLY A 73 45.43 18.61 34.30
N ALA A 74 44.58 17.66 34.70
CA ALA A 74 43.20 17.65 34.23
C ALA A 74 42.40 18.75 34.94
N PRO A 75 41.70 19.63 34.21
CA PRO A 75 40.79 20.58 34.84
C PRO A 75 39.63 19.84 35.51
N ARG A 76 38.93 20.53 36.41
CA ARG A 76 37.70 20.03 37.00
C ARG A 76 36.72 19.63 35.90
N VAL A 77 36.14 18.44 36.03
CA VAL A 77 35.23 17.83 35.04
C VAL A 77 34.07 18.75 34.62
N ALA A 78 33.59 19.58 35.55
CA ALA A 78 32.53 20.56 35.30
C ALA A 78 32.93 21.70 34.34
N LEU A 79 34.22 22.03 34.25
CA LEU A 79 34.75 23.03 33.31
C LEU A 79 34.92 22.44 31.92
N GLY A 80 35.49 21.24 31.81
CA GLY A 80 35.69 20.55 30.55
C GLY A 80 36.75 19.46 30.66
N TYR A 81 37.18 18.95 29.51
CA TYR A 81 38.15 17.86 29.44
C TYR A 81 39.41 18.26 28.68
N LEU A 82 40.57 18.07 29.31
CA LEU A 82 41.86 18.05 28.62
C LEU A 82 42.26 16.59 28.41
N LYS A 83 42.48 16.18 27.16
CA LYS A 83 42.82 14.80 26.79
C LYS A 83 43.98 14.78 25.80
N ARG A 84 44.83 13.75 25.87
CA ARG A 84 45.96 13.64 24.93
C ARG A 84 45.47 13.30 23.53
N SER A 85 44.58 12.33 23.45
CA SER A 85 44.06 11.77 22.20
C SER A 85 42.55 11.51 22.29
N VAL A 86 41.95 11.16 21.14
CA VAL A 86 40.55 10.73 21.09
C VAL A 86 40.34 9.45 21.93
N ARG A 87 41.36 8.57 22.03
CA ARG A 87 41.34 7.40 22.93
C ARG A 87 40.92 7.75 24.34
N GLU A 88 41.57 8.76 24.91
CA GLU A 88 41.38 9.15 26.31
C GLU A 88 40.05 9.87 26.50
N LEU A 89 39.54 10.53 25.44
CA LEU A 89 38.19 11.07 25.43
C LEU A 89 37.15 9.95 25.53
N LEU A 90 37.31 8.86 24.78
CA LEU A 90 36.39 7.71 24.82
C LEU A 90 36.43 6.92 26.13
N LEU A 91 37.42 7.14 27.01
CA LEU A 91 37.41 6.59 28.37
C LEU A 91 36.41 7.30 29.28
N VAL A 92 35.98 8.51 28.92
CA VAL A 92 34.93 9.23 29.62
C VAL A 92 33.60 8.59 29.24
N LYS A 93 32.92 7.96 30.20
CA LYS A 93 31.66 7.25 29.95
C LYS A 93 30.68 8.10 29.14
N GLN A 94 30.31 9.29 29.62
CA GLN A 94 29.33 10.15 28.94
C GLN A 94 29.72 10.48 27.49
N ALA A 95 31.03 10.55 27.18
CA ALA A 95 31.51 10.85 25.83
C ALA A 95 31.14 9.77 24.80
N LEU A 96 30.79 8.55 25.22
CA LEU A 96 30.38 7.49 24.30
C LEU A 96 28.99 7.73 23.68
N ILE A 97 28.13 8.48 24.37
CA ILE A 97 26.72 8.71 23.97
C ILE A 97 26.43 10.18 23.65
N GLU A 98 27.27 11.11 24.11
CA GLU A 98 27.08 12.55 23.90
C GLU A 98 28.44 13.26 23.81
N GLU A 99 28.62 14.16 22.84
CA GLU A 99 29.84 14.95 22.72
C GLU A 99 29.97 15.92 23.90
N PRO A 100 31.07 15.89 24.68
CA PRO A 100 31.26 16.81 25.80
C PRO A 100 31.15 18.27 25.38
N LYS A 101 30.53 19.11 26.23
CA LYS A 101 30.32 20.54 25.93
C LYS A 101 31.64 21.27 25.65
N ALA A 102 32.66 20.99 26.45
CA ALA A 102 33.97 21.62 26.41
C ALA A 102 35.08 20.57 26.53
N TYR A 103 35.99 20.54 25.56
CA TYR A 103 37.18 19.68 25.60
C TYR A 103 38.29 20.21 24.69
N TYR A 104 39.52 19.76 24.93
CA TYR A 104 40.70 20.02 24.12
C TYR A 104 41.51 18.73 23.95
N ILE A 105 41.98 18.46 22.72
CA ILE A 105 42.80 17.30 22.38
C ILE A 105 44.20 17.75 21.98
N ILE A 106 45.20 17.28 22.72
CA ILE A 106 46.60 17.73 22.59
C ILE A 106 47.22 17.31 21.25
N GLU A 107 47.12 16.03 20.85
CA GLU A 107 47.80 15.47 19.67
C GLU A 107 47.50 16.25 18.38
N ASN A 108 46.26 16.70 18.22
CA ASN A 108 45.80 17.43 17.05
C ASN A 108 45.60 18.94 17.30
N ARG A 109 45.93 19.42 18.51
CA ARG A 109 45.61 20.77 18.99
C ARG A 109 44.17 21.18 18.66
N PHE A 110 43.25 20.25 18.91
CA PHE A 110 41.88 20.36 18.45
C PHE A 110 40.93 20.82 19.57
N ASP A 111 40.09 21.78 19.22
CA ASP A 111 38.95 22.24 20.00
C ASP A 111 37.72 22.41 19.11
N LYS A 112 36.54 22.58 19.70
CA LYS A 112 35.28 22.71 18.92
C LYS A 112 35.28 23.87 17.91
N ASN A 113 36.06 24.92 18.15
CA ASN A 113 36.14 26.09 17.28
C ASN A 113 37.26 26.00 16.23
N THR A 114 38.03 24.91 16.21
CA THR A 114 39.06 24.71 15.18
C THR A 114 38.40 24.53 13.81
N ALA A 115 38.85 25.28 12.80
CA ALA A 115 38.23 25.29 11.47
C ALA A 115 38.29 23.94 10.74
N VAL A 116 39.38 23.19 10.91
CA VAL A 116 39.57 21.87 10.30
C VAL A 116 39.34 20.80 11.36
N VAL A 117 38.30 19.99 11.17
CA VAL A 117 37.95 18.89 12.08
C VAL A 117 38.75 17.64 11.71
N PRO A 118 39.55 17.05 12.61
CA PRO A 118 40.28 15.81 12.34
C PRO A 118 39.35 14.66 11.96
N ALA A 119 39.78 13.78 11.06
CA ALA A 119 38.96 12.65 10.58
C ALA A 119 38.42 11.76 11.72
N ALA A 120 39.21 11.52 12.77
CA ALA A 120 38.77 10.77 13.95
C ALA A 120 37.61 11.45 14.69
N ILE A 121 37.58 12.79 14.75
CA ILE A 121 36.48 13.54 15.36
C ILE A 121 35.24 13.54 14.47
N GLN A 122 35.41 13.59 13.14
CA GLN A 122 34.30 13.45 12.21
C GLN A 122 33.62 12.07 12.37
N ALA A 123 34.43 10.99 12.41
CA ALA A 123 33.94 9.64 12.65
C ALA A 123 33.25 9.52 14.02
N TYR A 124 33.87 10.06 15.07
CA TYR A 124 33.26 10.10 16.41
C TYR A 124 31.89 10.78 16.42
N ARG A 125 31.77 11.98 15.84
CA ARG A 125 30.49 12.70 15.75
C ARG A 125 29.45 11.92 14.95
N LYS A 126 29.85 11.30 13.85
CA LYS A 126 28.96 10.47 13.04
C LYS A 126 28.47 9.24 13.81
N ILE A 127 29.32 8.60 14.60
CA ILE A 127 28.91 7.49 15.49
C ILE A 127 27.90 7.97 16.53
N LEU A 128 28.02 9.20 17.06
CA LEU A 128 27.01 9.77 17.95
C LEU A 128 25.67 10.01 17.25
N GLU A 129 25.66 10.41 15.98
CA GLU A 129 24.43 10.52 15.17
C GLU A 129 23.76 9.15 15.00
N ILE A 130 24.55 8.10 14.69
CA ILE A 130 24.06 6.73 14.58
C ILE A 130 23.53 6.22 15.92
N TYR A 131 24.23 6.51 17.03
CA TYR A 131 23.74 6.20 18.37
C TYR A 131 22.38 6.83 18.64
N LYS A 132 22.17 8.11 18.27
CA LYS A 132 20.87 8.78 18.45
C LYS A 132 19.77 8.09 17.66
N LEU A 133 20.04 7.67 16.42
CA LEU A 133 19.09 6.93 15.61
C LEU A 133 18.76 5.56 16.24
N PHE A 134 19.76 4.84 16.76
CA PHE A 134 19.54 3.58 17.49
C PHE A 134 18.74 3.80 18.78
N ALA A 135 18.99 4.91 19.48
CA ALA A 135 18.26 5.26 20.69
C ALA A 135 16.79 5.61 20.41
N GLU A 136 16.49 6.17 19.25
CA GLU A 136 15.13 6.43 18.78
C GLU A 136 14.38 5.14 18.43
N ALA A 137 15.07 4.16 17.82
CA ALA A 137 14.49 2.85 17.54
C ALA A 137 14.35 1.96 18.79
N ALA A 138 15.11 2.24 19.86
CA ALA A 138 15.05 1.48 21.09
C ALA A 138 13.77 1.79 21.89
N ALA A 139 13.25 0.79 22.60
CA ALA A 139 12.11 0.98 23.50
C ALA A 139 12.42 1.96 24.64
N TYR A 140 13.67 1.95 25.15
CA TYR A 140 14.20 3.01 25.99
C TYR A 140 15.75 3.02 26.02
N SER A 141 16.32 4.16 26.38
CA SER A 141 17.76 4.35 26.62
C SER A 141 18.04 4.56 28.11
N ASP A 142 19.03 3.87 28.67
CA ASP A 142 19.56 4.08 30.03
C ASP A 142 20.93 4.79 29.94
N PRO A 143 21.00 6.12 30.12
CA PRO A 143 22.26 6.85 30.04
C PRO A 143 23.25 6.51 31.15
N GLN A 144 22.77 6.07 32.33
CA GLN A 144 23.64 5.74 33.46
C GLN A 144 24.40 4.43 33.22
N LYS A 145 23.72 3.44 32.64
CA LYS A 145 24.33 2.16 32.24
C LYS A 145 24.94 2.19 30.85
N GLN A 146 24.58 3.18 30.05
CA GLN A 146 24.98 3.33 28.65
C GLN A 146 24.47 2.14 27.83
N GLU A 147 23.19 1.84 27.99
CA GLU A 147 22.54 0.70 27.36
C GLU A 147 21.27 1.15 26.64
N LEU A 148 21.09 0.68 25.42
CA LEU A 148 19.81 0.74 24.72
C LEU A 148 19.07 -0.56 24.94
N VAL A 149 17.76 -0.47 25.17
CA VAL A 149 16.92 -1.63 25.44
C VAL A 149 15.88 -1.77 24.34
N PHE A 150 15.89 -2.94 23.73
CA PHE A 150 14.96 -3.35 22.69
C PHE A 150 14.02 -4.42 23.26
N ILE A 151 12.74 -4.33 22.91
CA ILE A 151 11.70 -5.25 23.39
C ILE A 151 11.13 -5.97 22.17
N ASN A 152 11.62 -7.19 21.94
CA ASN A 152 11.10 -8.10 20.92
C ASN A 152 10.40 -9.26 21.64
N GLU A 153 10.82 -10.51 21.40
CA GLU A 153 10.31 -11.69 22.15
C GLU A 153 10.78 -11.69 23.62
N ASP A 154 12.03 -11.25 23.83
CA ASP A 154 12.67 -11.08 25.13
C ASP A 154 13.35 -9.71 25.21
N LYS A 155 13.67 -9.29 26.43
CA LYS A 155 14.45 -8.07 26.68
C LYS A 155 15.86 -8.22 26.07
N PHE A 156 16.18 -7.37 25.10
CA PHE A 156 17.50 -7.33 24.48
C PHE A 156 18.27 -6.06 24.88
N LEU A 157 19.48 -6.25 25.39
CA LEU A 157 20.37 -5.16 25.83
C LEU A 157 21.47 -4.89 24.80
N LEU A 158 21.65 -3.63 24.45
CA LEU A 158 22.74 -3.14 23.62
C LEU A 158 23.61 -2.15 24.41
N PRO A 159 24.67 -2.63 25.09
CA PRO A 159 25.63 -1.76 25.75
C PRO A 159 26.47 -0.95 24.76
N ILE A 160 26.52 0.36 24.95
CA ILE A 160 27.29 1.30 24.14
C ILE A 160 28.76 1.23 24.56
N ARG A 161 29.54 0.45 23.81
CA ARG A 161 30.98 0.29 24.01
C ARG A 161 31.70 0.26 22.68
N TYR A 162 32.72 1.09 22.55
CA TYR A 162 33.62 1.15 21.40
C TYR A 162 34.93 1.86 21.80
N ASN A 163 35.94 1.77 20.94
CA ASN A 163 37.23 2.42 21.13
C ASN A 163 37.69 3.04 19.79
N GLU A 164 38.81 3.76 19.82
CA GLU A 164 39.36 4.47 18.65
C GLU A 164 39.65 3.58 17.43
N GLY A 165 39.88 2.28 17.63
CA GLY A 165 40.15 1.34 16.54
C GLY A 165 38.98 1.22 15.56
N ILE A 166 37.77 1.60 15.99
CA ILE A 166 36.58 1.59 15.15
C ILE A 166 36.66 2.61 14.02
N PHE A 167 37.36 3.73 14.21
CA PHE A 167 37.42 4.82 13.25
C PHE A 167 38.09 4.41 11.93
N VAL A 168 38.96 3.40 11.96
CA VAL A 168 39.66 2.88 10.77
C VAL A 168 38.71 2.04 9.91
N ARG A 169 37.76 1.34 10.54
CA ARG A 169 36.81 0.45 9.85
C ARG A 169 35.47 1.12 9.55
N PHE A 170 35.20 2.27 10.17
CA PHE A 170 33.93 2.97 10.05
C PHE A 170 33.70 3.51 8.64
N LYS A 171 32.62 3.05 8.00
CA LYS A 171 32.23 3.42 6.63
C LYS A 171 31.34 4.67 6.66
N MET A 172 31.93 5.87 6.58
CA MET A 172 31.20 7.15 6.62
C MET A 172 30.02 7.21 5.62
N ALA A 173 30.25 6.81 4.37
CA ALA A 173 29.23 6.86 3.31
C ALA A 173 28.00 5.99 3.63
N GLU A 174 28.21 4.81 4.24
CA GLU A 174 27.12 3.90 4.59
C GLU A 174 26.36 4.40 5.83
N ALA A 175 27.05 5.06 6.77
CA ALA A 175 26.40 5.76 7.88
C ALA A 175 25.51 6.92 7.38
N ASP A 176 25.98 7.70 6.41
CA ASP A 176 25.16 8.77 5.79
C ASP A 176 23.97 8.18 5.02
N ARG A 177 24.15 7.04 4.33
CA ARG A 177 23.07 6.33 3.67
C ARG A 177 22.02 5.82 4.67
N LEU A 178 22.43 5.27 5.81
CA LEU A 178 21.50 4.89 6.87
C LEU A 178 20.69 6.09 7.35
N LEU A 179 21.35 7.18 7.73
CA LEU A 179 20.70 8.40 8.22
C LEU A 179 19.73 8.98 7.17
N ALA A 180 20.09 8.93 5.90
CA ALA A 180 19.24 9.39 4.80
C ALA A 180 17.92 8.61 4.68
N LEU A 181 17.87 7.33 5.05
CA LEU A 181 16.62 6.55 5.07
C LEU A 181 15.59 7.14 6.06
N PHE A 182 16.04 7.88 7.08
CA PHE A 182 15.23 8.46 8.15
C PHE A 182 15.12 9.99 8.09
N HIS A 183 15.54 10.61 6.98
CA HIS A 183 15.46 12.06 6.81
C HIS A 183 14.01 12.55 6.64
N ASP A 184 13.15 11.72 6.06
CA ASP A 184 11.71 11.99 5.96
C ASP A 184 10.93 11.30 7.09
N GLU A 185 9.77 11.87 7.42
CA GLU A 185 8.81 11.32 8.38
C GLU A 185 7.93 10.21 7.79
N LEU A 186 8.09 9.88 6.50
CA LEU A 186 7.24 8.91 5.83
C LEU A 186 7.57 7.50 6.32
N HIS A 187 6.56 6.83 6.88
CA HIS A 187 6.68 5.49 7.46
C HIS A 187 7.81 5.40 8.51
N ARG A 188 8.03 6.49 9.27
CA ARG A 188 9.13 6.58 10.24
C ARG A 188 9.07 5.46 11.28
N ASP A 189 7.89 5.24 11.88
CA ASP A 189 7.68 4.20 12.89
C ASP A 189 8.01 2.80 12.33
N GLU A 190 7.61 2.50 11.09
CA GLU A 190 7.94 1.22 10.47
C GLU A 190 9.43 1.09 10.14
N LYS A 191 10.08 2.16 9.68
CA LYS A 191 11.53 2.18 9.49
C LYS A 191 12.28 1.96 10.81
N LEU A 192 11.80 2.56 11.91
CA LEU A 192 12.37 2.37 13.25
C LEU A 192 12.19 0.92 13.74
N GLY A 193 11.02 0.31 13.52
CA GLY A 193 10.78 -1.10 13.83
C GLY A 193 11.67 -2.06 13.01
N LEU A 194 11.93 -1.74 11.74
CA LEU A 194 12.90 -2.47 10.91
C LEU A 194 14.33 -2.32 11.44
N LEU A 195 14.69 -1.12 11.93
CA LEU A 195 16.01 -0.87 12.51
C LEU A 195 16.20 -1.61 13.84
N ASP A 196 15.20 -1.62 14.73
CA ASP A 196 15.19 -2.46 15.93
C ASP A 196 15.47 -3.92 15.56
N SER A 197 14.66 -4.47 14.64
CA SER A 197 14.80 -5.84 14.17
C SER A 197 16.19 -6.14 13.59
N ALA A 198 16.75 -5.22 12.80
CA ALA A 198 18.09 -5.35 12.24
C ALA A 198 19.17 -5.36 13.32
N VAL A 199 19.09 -4.43 14.28
CA VAL A 199 20.02 -4.32 15.41
C VAL A 199 20.05 -5.62 16.23
N VAL A 200 18.88 -6.16 16.57
CA VAL A 200 18.79 -7.40 17.34
C VAL A 200 19.27 -8.60 16.52
N ASN A 201 18.80 -8.76 15.28
CA ASN A 201 19.14 -9.93 14.46
C ASN A 201 20.64 -10.03 14.14
N LEU A 202 21.28 -8.89 13.86
CA LEU A 202 22.71 -8.86 13.55
C LEU A 202 23.59 -9.11 14.78
N THR A 203 23.09 -8.91 15.99
CA THR A 203 23.91 -8.96 17.22
C THR A 203 23.49 -9.99 18.26
N LYS A 204 22.38 -10.72 18.06
CA LYS A 204 21.87 -11.69 19.04
C LYS A 204 22.83 -12.84 19.35
N SER A 205 23.65 -13.24 18.39
CA SER A 205 24.68 -14.27 18.55
C SER A 205 25.95 -13.76 19.24
N LEU A 206 26.09 -12.45 19.41
CA LEU A 206 27.28 -11.81 19.97
C LEU A 206 27.14 -11.56 21.47
N GLY A 207 28.28 -11.65 22.18
CA GLY A 207 28.37 -11.26 23.58
C GLY A 207 28.07 -9.75 23.77
N PRO A 208 27.43 -9.33 24.88
CA PRO A 208 26.93 -7.96 25.06
C PRO A 208 27.96 -6.84 24.81
N LYS A 209 29.22 -7.06 25.19
CA LYS A 209 30.29 -6.05 25.05
C LYS A 209 30.71 -5.79 23.60
N ALA A 210 30.44 -6.71 22.67
CA ALA A 210 30.86 -6.60 21.27
C ALA A 210 29.76 -6.01 20.36
N ARG A 211 28.50 -5.99 20.82
CA ARG A 211 27.33 -5.70 19.98
C ARG A 211 27.36 -4.33 19.32
N PHE A 212 27.55 -3.25 20.09
CA PHE A 212 27.55 -1.90 19.52
C PHE A 212 28.73 -1.66 18.58
N SER A 213 29.93 -2.10 18.97
CA SER A 213 31.11 -2.02 18.10
C SER A 213 30.88 -2.77 16.78
N TYR A 214 30.28 -3.96 16.83
CA TYR A 214 29.98 -4.74 15.63
C TYR A 214 29.02 -4.02 14.68
N LEU A 215 27.94 -3.42 15.19
CA LEU A 215 26.98 -2.68 14.37
C LEU A 215 27.61 -1.48 13.67
N VAL A 216 28.48 -0.75 14.37
CA VAL A 216 29.15 0.43 13.82
C VAL A 216 30.23 0.03 12.81
N GLU A 217 30.95 -1.08 13.02
CA GLU A 217 31.94 -1.61 12.06
C GLU A 217 31.28 -2.18 10.78
N ASN A 218 30.08 -2.75 10.91
CA ASN A 218 29.31 -3.36 9.82
C ASN A 218 28.03 -2.56 9.53
N ILE A 219 28.15 -1.24 9.52
CA ILE A 219 26.99 -0.34 9.33
C ILE A 219 26.31 -0.54 7.98
N ASP A 220 27.03 -1.04 6.98
CA ASP A 220 26.48 -1.44 5.68
C ASP A 220 25.46 -2.57 5.79
N ASP A 221 25.72 -3.58 6.63
CA ASP A 221 24.77 -4.68 6.87
C ASP A 221 23.48 -4.15 7.50
N VAL A 222 23.61 -3.21 8.46
CA VAL A 222 22.46 -2.55 9.10
C VAL A 222 21.65 -1.77 8.07
N THR A 223 22.32 -0.94 7.26
CA THR A 223 21.69 -0.13 6.20
C THR A 223 20.97 -0.99 5.19
N ASP A 224 21.60 -2.05 4.70
CA ASP A 224 21.02 -2.93 3.70
C ASP A 224 19.84 -3.73 4.26
N GLU A 225 19.90 -4.19 5.51
CA GLU A 225 18.79 -4.90 6.15
C GLU A 225 17.56 -3.98 6.28
N VAL A 226 17.74 -2.75 6.77
CA VAL A 226 16.65 -1.76 6.87
C VAL A 226 16.10 -1.39 5.49
N ALA A 227 16.98 -1.11 4.51
CA ALA A 227 16.56 -0.75 3.16
C ALA A 227 15.80 -1.89 2.45
N LYS A 228 16.24 -3.15 2.62
CA LYS A 228 15.55 -4.34 2.09
C LYS A 228 14.18 -4.51 2.76
N GLY A 229 14.12 -4.43 4.09
CA GLY A 229 12.87 -4.50 4.85
C GLY A 229 11.87 -3.44 4.44
N TYR A 230 12.32 -2.20 4.27
CA TYR A 230 11.45 -1.09 3.88
C TYR A 230 10.93 -1.26 2.45
N ARG A 231 11.77 -1.71 1.51
CA ARG A 231 11.35 -2.03 0.15
C ARG A 231 10.26 -3.11 0.12
N LEU A 232 10.38 -4.14 0.97
CA LEU A 232 9.36 -5.18 1.11
C LEU A 232 8.06 -4.61 1.69
N TYR A 233 8.13 -3.80 2.75
CA TYR A 233 6.98 -3.12 3.33
C TYR A 233 6.21 -2.27 2.29
N VAL A 234 6.91 -1.41 1.55
CA VAL A 234 6.29 -0.57 0.50
C VAL A 234 5.68 -1.42 -0.62
N SER A 235 6.33 -2.54 -0.98
CA SER A 235 5.79 -3.45 -1.98
C SER A 235 4.50 -4.15 -1.51
N GLN A 236 4.41 -4.53 -0.23
CA GLN A 236 3.21 -5.14 0.36
C GLN A 236 2.06 -4.14 0.47
N PHE A 237 2.35 -2.89 0.82
CA PHE A 237 1.34 -1.83 0.84
C PHE A 237 0.78 -1.60 -0.57
N SER A 238 1.66 -1.57 -1.57
CA SER A 238 1.28 -1.46 -2.98
C SER A 238 0.42 -2.64 -3.42
N TYR A 239 0.80 -3.88 -3.08
CA TYR A 239 -0.02 -5.07 -3.35
C TYR A 239 -1.41 -4.97 -2.73
N THR A 240 -1.49 -4.60 -1.45
CA THR A 240 -2.76 -4.50 -0.71
C THR A 240 -3.69 -3.46 -1.33
N LYS A 241 -3.14 -2.31 -1.72
CA LYS A 241 -3.88 -1.26 -2.43
C LYS A 241 -4.39 -1.74 -3.79
N ILE A 242 -3.53 -2.36 -4.59
CA ILE A 242 -3.91 -2.92 -5.90
C ILE A 242 -5.01 -3.97 -5.76
N LYS A 243 -4.89 -4.87 -4.78
CA LYS A 243 -5.91 -5.87 -4.48
C LYS A 243 -7.25 -5.22 -4.14
N SER A 244 -7.24 -4.23 -3.25
CA SER A 244 -8.43 -3.46 -2.88
C SER A 244 -9.08 -2.81 -4.10
N ASP A 245 -8.29 -2.18 -4.97
CA ASP A 245 -8.79 -1.52 -6.18
C ASP A 245 -9.41 -2.54 -7.17
N VAL A 246 -8.78 -3.70 -7.37
CA VAL A 246 -9.30 -4.77 -8.22
C VAL A 246 -10.59 -5.37 -7.65
N GLU A 247 -10.67 -5.57 -6.33
CA GLU A 247 -11.87 -6.07 -5.66
C GLU A 247 -13.03 -5.07 -5.76
N ALA A 248 -12.77 -3.78 -5.57
CA ALA A 248 -13.76 -2.72 -5.76
C ALA A 248 -14.27 -2.68 -7.21
N ALA A 249 -13.35 -2.72 -8.19
CA ALA A 249 -13.70 -2.77 -9.61
C ALA A 249 -14.54 -4.01 -9.95
N ARG A 250 -14.19 -5.18 -9.39
CA ARG A 250 -14.98 -6.41 -9.56
C ARG A 250 -16.42 -6.23 -9.08
N VAL A 251 -16.62 -5.67 -7.88
CA VAL A 251 -17.96 -5.43 -7.32
C VAL A 251 -18.75 -4.48 -8.21
N ASP A 252 -18.13 -3.39 -8.67
CA ASP A 252 -18.76 -2.42 -9.58
C ASP A 252 -19.15 -3.08 -10.92
N PHE A 253 -18.26 -3.85 -11.55
CA PHE A 253 -18.58 -4.54 -12.80
C PHE A 253 -19.66 -5.60 -12.64
N VAL A 254 -19.62 -6.39 -11.57
CA VAL A 254 -20.70 -7.36 -11.28
C VAL A 254 -22.04 -6.64 -11.14
N THR A 255 -22.07 -5.50 -10.46
CA THR A 255 -23.28 -4.69 -10.29
C THR A 255 -23.79 -4.15 -11.64
N LYS A 256 -22.90 -3.62 -12.47
CA LYS A 256 -23.23 -3.14 -13.82
C LYS A 256 -23.76 -4.25 -14.72
N ILE A 257 -23.12 -5.42 -14.71
CA ILE A 257 -23.58 -6.60 -15.46
C ILE A 257 -24.98 -7.03 -14.95
N HIS A 258 -25.17 -7.11 -13.63
CA HIS A 258 -26.46 -7.49 -13.05
C HIS A 258 -27.58 -6.51 -13.43
N LYS A 259 -27.29 -5.21 -13.44
CA LYS A 259 -28.25 -4.18 -13.88
C LYS A 259 -28.77 -4.42 -15.31
N THR A 260 -27.90 -4.83 -16.25
CA THR A 260 -28.35 -5.14 -17.63
C THR A 260 -29.37 -6.28 -17.70
N ILE A 261 -29.34 -7.21 -16.73
CA ILE A 261 -30.32 -8.31 -16.62
C ILE A 261 -31.64 -7.81 -16.06
N ILE A 262 -31.57 -7.01 -14.98
CA ILE A 262 -32.77 -6.41 -14.37
C ILE A 262 -33.50 -5.55 -15.42
N ASP A 263 -32.76 -4.77 -16.20
CA ASP A 263 -33.33 -3.85 -17.19
C ASP A 263 -34.01 -4.56 -18.39
N ILE A 264 -33.70 -5.84 -18.68
CA ILE A 264 -34.38 -6.65 -19.71
C ILE A 264 -35.50 -7.53 -19.14
N GLN A 265 -35.58 -7.67 -17.81
CA GLN A 265 -36.48 -8.62 -17.13
C GLN A 265 -37.96 -8.30 -17.41
N THR A 266 -38.33 -7.02 -17.47
CA THR A 266 -39.70 -6.61 -17.76
C THR A 266 -40.14 -7.03 -19.16
N GLN A 267 -39.26 -6.91 -20.16
CA GLN A 267 -39.53 -7.32 -21.53
C GLN A 267 -39.62 -8.84 -21.66
N LEU A 268 -38.81 -9.58 -20.87
CA LEU A 268 -38.89 -11.04 -20.79
C LEU A 268 -40.22 -11.54 -20.24
N LEU A 269 -40.74 -10.89 -19.18
CA LEU A 269 -42.08 -11.18 -18.65
C LEU A 269 -43.18 -10.87 -19.67
N GLY A 270 -42.92 -9.97 -20.62
CA GLY A 270 -43.82 -9.67 -21.73
C GLY A 270 -43.98 -10.81 -22.73
N ILE A 271 -42.99 -11.71 -22.88
CA ILE A 271 -43.02 -12.79 -23.89
C ILE A 271 -44.15 -13.80 -23.64
N PRO A 272 -44.33 -14.38 -22.42
CA PRO A 272 -45.47 -15.27 -22.14
C PRO A 272 -46.82 -14.59 -22.33
N ILE A 273 -46.95 -13.33 -21.90
CA ILE A 273 -48.18 -12.55 -22.01
C ILE A 273 -48.52 -12.33 -23.48
N ALA A 274 -47.56 -11.86 -24.29
CA ALA A 274 -47.74 -11.66 -25.72
C ALA A 274 -48.11 -12.98 -26.43
N THR A 275 -47.46 -14.09 -26.05
CA THR A 275 -47.76 -15.42 -26.59
C THR A 275 -49.20 -15.84 -26.29
N PHE A 276 -49.67 -15.65 -25.05
CA PHE A 276 -51.05 -15.95 -24.66
C PHE A 276 -52.06 -15.08 -25.42
N VAL A 277 -51.78 -13.79 -25.59
CA VAL A 277 -52.65 -12.87 -26.35
C VAL A 277 -52.77 -13.31 -27.81
N VAL A 278 -51.65 -13.64 -28.46
CA VAL A 278 -51.66 -14.12 -29.85
C VAL A 278 -52.46 -15.44 -29.96
N ALA A 279 -52.23 -16.38 -29.05
CA ALA A 279 -52.90 -17.68 -29.08
C ALA A 279 -54.41 -17.60 -28.82
N SER A 280 -54.86 -16.68 -27.95
CA SER A 280 -56.28 -16.54 -27.57
C SER A 280 -57.10 -15.66 -28.51
N GLN A 281 -56.47 -14.69 -29.18
CA GLN A 281 -57.17 -13.68 -29.97
C GLN A 281 -57.26 -14.00 -31.47
N LEU A 282 -56.41 -14.90 -32.00
CA LEU A 282 -56.51 -15.33 -33.40
C LEU A 282 -57.74 -16.23 -33.60
N LYS A 283 -58.62 -15.84 -34.54
CA LYS A 283 -59.87 -16.54 -34.85
C LYS A 283 -59.91 -17.02 -36.30
N SER A 284 -60.62 -18.12 -36.55
CA SER A 284 -60.89 -18.57 -37.93
C SER A 284 -61.85 -17.60 -38.61
N THR A 285 -61.49 -17.08 -39.79
CA THR A 285 -62.37 -16.21 -40.57
C THR A 285 -62.32 -16.52 -42.06
N ALA A 286 -63.49 -16.50 -42.70
CA ALA A 286 -63.69 -16.74 -44.13
C ALA A 286 -64.26 -15.50 -44.86
N SER A 287 -64.41 -14.37 -44.15
CA SER A 287 -64.98 -13.11 -44.65
C SER A 287 -64.15 -11.91 -44.21
N CYS A 288 -64.27 -10.79 -44.95
CA CYS A 288 -63.64 -9.51 -44.59
C CYS A 288 -64.43 -8.79 -43.48
N ASP A 289 -64.66 -9.47 -42.36
CA ASP A 289 -65.43 -9.00 -41.22
C ASP A 289 -64.52 -8.44 -40.10
N LEU A 290 -65.12 -8.07 -38.97
CA LEU A 290 -64.40 -7.57 -37.80
C LEU A 290 -63.34 -8.57 -37.29
N SER A 291 -63.56 -9.88 -37.45
CA SER A 291 -62.62 -10.93 -37.03
C SER A 291 -61.36 -10.94 -37.89
N PHE A 292 -61.47 -10.65 -39.19
CA PHE A 292 -60.31 -10.46 -40.07
C PHE A 292 -59.42 -9.29 -39.62
N TRP A 293 -60.01 -8.12 -39.36
CA TRP A 293 -59.25 -6.96 -38.88
C TRP A 293 -58.64 -7.17 -37.50
N SER A 294 -59.32 -7.93 -36.63
CA SER A 294 -58.77 -8.35 -35.34
C SER A 294 -57.52 -9.22 -35.51
N ASN A 295 -57.54 -10.21 -36.40
CA ASN A 295 -56.36 -11.04 -36.68
C ASN A 295 -55.18 -10.22 -37.25
N VAL A 296 -55.47 -9.26 -38.14
CA VAL A 296 -54.44 -8.34 -38.68
C VAL A 296 -53.83 -7.48 -37.58
N ALA A 297 -54.65 -6.93 -36.68
CA ALA A 297 -54.18 -6.14 -35.54
C ALA A 297 -53.32 -6.96 -34.57
N VAL A 298 -53.70 -8.21 -34.28
CA VAL A 298 -52.91 -9.14 -33.45
C VAL A 298 -51.56 -9.43 -34.09
N LEU A 299 -51.53 -9.74 -35.39
CA LEU A 299 -50.28 -10.01 -36.12
C LEU A 299 -49.38 -8.77 -36.18
N ALA A 300 -49.94 -7.59 -36.45
CA ALA A 300 -49.20 -6.33 -36.44
C ALA A 300 -48.61 -6.04 -35.05
N GLY A 301 -49.41 -6.25 -33.99
CA GLY A 301 -48.95 -6.13 -32.61
C GLY A 301 -47.79 -7.07 -32.27
N ALA A 302 -47.83 -8.32 -32.74
CA ALA A 302 -46.76 -9.29 -32.55
C ALA A 302 -45.43 -8.84 -33.19
N TRP A 303 -45.48 -8.32 -34.42
CA TRP A 303 -44.28 -7.80 -35.10
C TRP A 303 -43.75 -6.51 -34.49
N ILE A 304 -44.64 -5.60 -34.05
CA ILE A 304 -44.25 -4.40 -33.32
C ILE A 304 -43.57 -4.76 -32.00
N PHE A 305 -44.10 -5.75 -31.26
CA PHE A 305 -43.48 -6.23 -30.02
C PHE A 305 -42.08 -6.79 -30.27
N VAL A 306 -41.89 -7.62 -31.30
CA VAL A 306 -40.56 -8.15 -31.67
C VAL A 306 -39.61 -7.02 -32.05
N LEU A 307 -40.05 -6.02 -32.80
CA LEU A 307 -39.22 -4.86 -33.14
C LEU A 307 -38.73 -4.11 -31.90
N LEU A 308 -39.64 -3.79 -30.97
CA LEU A 308 -39.29 -3.09 -29.72
C LEU A 308 -38.37 -3.94 -28.84
N LEU A 309 -38.61 -5.25 -28.76
CA LEU A 309 -37.75 -6.18 -28.03
C LEU A 309 -36.35 -6.26 -28.65
N LEU A 310 -36.23 -6.28 -29.99
CA LEU A 310 -34.94 -6.28 -30.68
C LEU A 310 -34.15 -5.01 -30.38
N ILE A 311 -34.80 -3.84 -30.40
CA ILE A 311 -34.17 -2.57 -30.01
C ILE A 311 -33.63 -2.66 -28.56
N ALA A 312 -34.44 -3.19 -27.63
CA ALA A 312 -34.01 -3.37 -26.24
C ALA A 312 -32.82 -4.34 -26.10
N ILE A 313 -32.83 -5.46 -26.83
CA ILE A 313 -31.72 -6.43 -26.85
C ILE A 313 -30.44 -5.79 -27.40
N ILE A 314 -30.53 -5.05 -28.50
CA ILE A 314 -29.38 -4.36 -29.11
C ILE A 314 -28.79 -3.34 -28.12
N ASN A 315 -29.64 -2.57 -27.44
CA ASN A 315 -29.20 -1.62 -26.43
C ASN A 315 -28.41 -2.31 -25.30
N GLN A 316 -28.94 -3.41 -24.74
CA GLN A 316 -28.24 -4.16 -23.69
C GLN A 316 -26.95 -4.80 -24.19
N TRP A 317 -26.91 -5.24 -25.45
CA TRP A 317 -25.70 -5.76 -26.06
C TRP A 317 -24.59 -4.71 -26.18
N MET A 318 -24.95 -3.48 -26.53
CA MET A 318 -24.01 -2.36 -26.60
C MET A 318 -23.47 -2.01 -25.20
N THR A 319 -24.35 -1.91 -24.19
CA THR A 319 -23.95 -1.68 -22.79
C THR A 319 -22.97 -2.74 -22.31
N LEU A 320 -23.29 -4.01 -22.55
CA LEU A 320 -22.45 -5.14 -22.18
C LEU A 320 -21.13 -5.21 -22.97
N SER A 321 -21.06 -4.54 -24.13
CA SER A 321 -19.82 -4.34 -24.90
C SER A 321 -18.95 -3.23 -24.35
N SER A 322 -19.56 -2.14 -23.90
CA SER A 322 -18.84 -1.09 -23.18
C SER A 322 -18.21 -1.62 -21.89
N ILE A 323 -18.97 -2.37 -21.08
CA ILE A 323 -18.45 -2.99 -19.85
C ILE A 323 -17.29 -3.95 -20.15
N LYS A 324 -17.41 -4.79 -21.18
CA LYS A 324 -16.33 -5.70 -21.59
C LYS A 324 -15.05 -4.95 -21.96
N TRP A 325 -15.19 -3.85 -22.69
CA TRP A 325 -14.05 -3.04 -23.11
C TRP A 325 -13.33 -2.39 -21.92
N GLU A 326 -14.09 -1.86 -20.95
CA GLU A 326 -13.51 -1.26 -19.74
C GLU A 326 -12.77 -2.30 -18.88
N ILE A 327 -13.33 -3.51 -18.74
CA ILE A 327 -12.66 -4.65 -18.06
C ILE A 327 -11.33 -4.98 -18.73
N GLU A 328 -11.31 -5.08 -20.07
CA GLU A 328 -10.10 -5.42 -20.82
C GLU A 328 -9.05 -4.30 -20.74
N ARG A 329 -9.49 -3.04 -20.74
CA ARG A 329 -8.61 -1.88 -20.54
C ARG A 329 -7.96 -1.89 -19.16
N GLN A 330 -8.73 -2.11 -18.10
CA GLN A 330 -8.20 -2.18 -16.73
C GLN A 330 -7.26 -3.37 -16.55
N ARG A 331 -7.61 -4.53 -17.10
CA ARG A 331 -6.72 -5.71 -17.13
C ARG A 331 -5.37 -5.37 -17.77
N LYS A 332 -5.39 -4.78 -18.97
CA LYS A 332 -4.16 -4.43 -19.69
C LYS A 332 -3.31 -3.42 -18.92
N LYS A 333 -3.95 -2.44 -18.28
CA LYS A 333 -3.26 -1.46 -17.43
C LYS A 333 -2.56 -2.15 -16.25
N LEU A 334 -3.24 -3.07 -15.57
CA LEU A 334 -2.67 -3.85 -14.47
C LEU A 334 -1.49 -4.72 -14.92
N GLU A 335 -1.62 -5.41 -16.06
CA GLU A 335 -0.56 -6.22 -16.65
C GLU A 335 0.67 -5.38 -17.05
N THR A 336 0.46 -4.14 -17.50
CA THR A 336 1.54 -3.21 -17.92
C THR A 336 2.26 -2.59 -16.72
N ASP A 337 1.49 -2.12 -15.73
CA ASP A 337 2.03 -1.36 -14.60
C ASP A 337 2.63 -2.30 -13.51
N PHE A 338 2.17 -3.56 -13.43
CA PHE A 338 2.50 -4.49 -12.33
C PHE A 338 2.64 -5.96 -12.77
N GLU A 339 3.53 -6.22 -13.74
CA GLU A 339 3.69 -7.54 -14.37
C GLU A 339 3.87 -8.69 -13.38
N SER A 340 4.71 -8.51 -12.34
CA SER A 340 5.05 -9.57 -11.38
C SER A 340 3.90 -10.02 -10.49
N ILE A 341 2.89 -9.17 -10.29
CA ILE A 341 1.75 -9.41 -9.38
C ILE A 341 0.44 -9.62 -10.16
N SER A 342 0.36 -9.12 -11.40
CA SER A 342 -0.84 -9.17 -12.25
C SER A 342 -1.46 -10.57 -12.39
N LYS A 343 -0.63 -11.62 -12.39
CA LYS A 343 -1.03 -13.03 -12.55
C LYS A 343 -2.06 -13.49 -11.51
N ASP A 344 -1.94 -12.99 -10.28
CA ASP A 344 -2.82 -13.37 -9.17
C ASP A 344 -4.25 -12.85 -9.37
N PHE A 345 -4.41 -11.79 -10.16
CA PHE A 345 -5.69 -11.11 -10.42
C PHE A 345 -6.36 -11.51 -11.74
N LEU A 346 -5.66 -12.22 -12.64
CA LEU A 346 -6.20 -12.59 -13.96
C LEU A 346 -7.45 -13.46 -13.87
N SER A 347 -7.55 -14.30 -12.83
CA SER A 347 -8.70 -15.16 -12.57
C SER A 347 -9.99 -14.34 -12.39
N ILE A 348 -9.92 -13.18 -11.74
CA ILE A 348 -11.05 -12.28 -11.49
C ILE A 348 -11.57 -11.69 -12.80
N PHE A 349 -10.69 -11.18 -13.65
CA PHE A 349 -11.08 -10.63 -14.95
C PHE A 349 -11.67 -11.69 -15.88
N ASN A 350 -11.11 -12.91 -15.86
CA ASN A 350 -11.63 -14.03 -16.63
C ASN A 350 -13.05 -14.44 -16.16
N GLU A 351 -13.32 -14.40 -14.86
CA GLU A 351 -14.65 -14.66 -14.30
C GLU A 351 -15.68 -13.64 -14.82
N LEU A 352 -15.35 -12.34 -14.79
CA LEU A 352 -16.22 -11.28 -15.30
C LEU A 352 -16.50 -11.43 -16.80
N ARG A 353 -15.45 -11.73 -17.59
CA ARG A 353 -15.58 -11.97 -19.03
C ARG A 353 -16.47 -13.17 -19.34
N ARG A 354 -16.38 -14.25 -18.55
CA ARG A 354 -17.24 -15.43 -18.69
C ARG A 354 -18.71 -15.08 -18.43
N ARG A 355 -19.00 -14.31 -17.39
CA ARG A 355 -20.36 -13.82 -17.09
C ARG A 355 -20.93 -12.99 -18.25
N ILE A 356 -20.14 -12.05 -18.78
CA ILE A 356 -20.53 -11.24 -19.95
C ILE A 356 -20.86 -12.13 -21.16
N CYS A 357 -20.03 -13.13 -21.46
CA CYS A 357 -20.26 -14.04 -22.58
C CYS A 357 -21.58 -14.80 -22.41
N TRP A 358 -21.82 -15.34 -21.21
CA TRP A 358 -23.06 -16.05 -20.90
C TRP A 358 -24.30 -15.17 -21.09
N HIS A 359 -24.28 -13.93 -20.59
CA HIS A 359 -25.41 -13.00 -20.76
C HIS A 359 -25.67 -12.64 -22.23
N ARG A 360 -24.62 -12.49 -23.04
CA ARG A 360 -24.77 -12.30 -24.49
C ARG A 360 -25.46 -13.50 -25.13
N CYS A 361 -25.03 -14.71 -24.81
CA CYS A 361 -25.67 -15.92 -25.32
C CYS A 361 -27.17 -15.94 -24.95
N VAL A 362 -27.51 -15.61 -23.71
CA VAL A 362 -28.90 -15.52 -23.26
C VAL A 362 -29.71 -14.49 -24.06
N LEU A 363 -29.18 -13.27 -24.24
CA LEU A 363 -29.84 -12.23 -25.04
C LEU A 363 -30.07 -12.67 -26.50
N SER A 364 -29.11 -13.36 -27.11
CA SER A 364 -29.27 -13.92 -28.46
C SER A 364 -30.39 -14.97 -28.52
N VAL A 365 -30.44 -15.88 -27.54
CA VAL A 365 -31.49 -16.92 -27.46
C VAL A 365 -32.88 -16.28 -27.32
N ILE A 366 -33.01 -15.25 -26.48
CA ILE A 366 -34.28 -14.51 -26.31
C ILE A 366 -34.74 -13.91 -27.63
N GLY A 367 -33.85 -13.29 -28.40
CA GLY A 367 -34.15 -12.73 -29.71
C GLY A 367 -34.63 -13.80 -30.71
N ILE A 368 -33.96 -14.96 -30.74
CA ILE A 368 -34.33 -16.09 -31.61
C ILE A 368 -35.72 -16.62 -31.25
N VAL A 369 -36.00 -16.83 -29.96
CA VAL A 369 -37.29 -17.33 -29.47
C VAL A 369 -38.42 -16.35 -29.82
N ALA A 370 -38.22 -15.05 -29.59
CA ALA A 370 -39.22 -14.03 -29.89
C ALA A 370 -39.52 -13.93 -31.39
N PHE A 371 -38.47 -13.94 -32.23
CA PHE A 371 -38.62 -13.95 -33.68
C PHE A 371 -39.34 -15.22 -34.17
N GLY A 372 -38.95 -16.39 -33.66
CA GLY A 372 -39.62 -17.66 -33.95
C GLY A 372 -41.11 -17.64 -33.57
N GLY A 373 -41.45 -17.03 -32.43
CA GLY A 373 -42.82 -16.81 -32.00
C GLY A 373 -43.64 -15.96 -32.97
N ALA A 374 -43.08 -14.87 -33.49
CA ALA A 374 -43.75 -14.05 -34.51
C ALA A 374 -43.90 -14.76 -35.86
N VAL A 375 -42.93 -15.60 -36.26
CA VAL A 375 -43.04 -16.46 -37.44
C VAL A 375 -44.19 -17.47 -37.25
N LEU A 376 -44.26 -18.13 -36.10
CA LEU A 376 -45.36 -19.06 -35.78
C LEU A 376 -46.71 -18.35 -35.79
N ALA A 377 -46.80 -17.13 -35.23
CA ALA A 377 -48.01 -16.31 -35.29
C ALA A 377 -48.41 -15.98 -36.74
N SER A 378 -47.43 -15.69 -37.59
CA SER A 378 -47.65 -15.42 -39.02
C SER A 378 -48.17 -16.66 -39.76
N VAL A 379 -47.65 -17.85 -39.43
CA VAL A 379 -48.14 -19.13 -39.97
C VAL A 379 -49.56 -19.43 -39.49
N ALA A 380 -49.83 -19.24 -38.19
CA ALA A 380 -51.17 -19.42 -37.64
C ALA A 380 -52.19 -18.48 -38.28
N TYR A 381 -51.82 -17.21 -38.48
CA TYR A 381 -52.62 -16.24 -39.22
C TYR A 381 -52.94 -16.73 -40.64
N ALA A 382 -51.93 -17.20 -41.38
CA ALA A 382 -52.09 -17.70 -42.75
C ALA A 382 -53.02 -18.93 -42.83
N ASN A 383 -52.96 -19.83 -41.84
CA ASN A 383 -53.81 -21.02 -41.78
C ASN A 383 -55.26 -20.71 -41.36
N LEU A 384 -55.47 -19.77 -40.44
CA LEU A 384 -56.80 -19.45 -39.89
C LEU A 384 -57.58 -18.43 -40.74
N THR A 385 -56.89 -17.70 -41.62
CA THR A 385 -57.47 -16.63 -42.45
C THR A 385 -57.45 -17.06 -43.91
N SER A 386 -58.55 -17.64 -44.40
CA SER A 386 -58.65 -18.19 -45.77
C SER A 386 -58.93 -17.14 -46.85
N VAL A 387 -58.89 -15.85 -46.50
CA VAL A 387 -59.19 -14.74 -47.40
C VAL A 387 -57.89 -14.01 -47.75
N ARG A 388 -57.69 -13.73 -49.04
CA ARG A 388 -56.52 -13.01 -49.52
C ARG A 388 -56.61 -11.55 -49.06
N THR A 389 -55.65 -11.11 -48.24
CA THR A 389 -55.63 -9.78 -47.60
C THR A 389 -55.83 -8.61 -48.58
N ARG A 390 -55.30 -8.75 -49.81
CA ARG A 390 -55.47 -7.76 -50.89
C ARG A 390 -56.92 -7.59 -51.35
N ASP A 391 -57.74 -8.63 -51.26
CA ASP A 391 -59.14 -8.59 -51.71
C ASP A 391 -60.03 -7.85 -50.70
N CYS A 392 -59.72 -7.99 -49.40
CA CYS A 392 -60.39 -7.24 -48.33
C CYS A 392 -60.01 -5.75 -48.30
N VAL A 393 -58.75 -5.41 -48.56
CA VAL A 393 -58.27 -4.01 -48.55
C VAL A 393 -58.75 -3.23 -49.79
N LEU A 394 -58.93 -3.92 -50.93
CA LEU A 394 -59.38 -3.30 -52.19
C LEU A 394 -60.89 -3.43 -52.45
N GLY A 395 -61.66 -4.00 -51.51
CA GLY A 395 -63.12 -4.10 -51.59
C GLY A 395 -63.66 -5.01 -52.72
N LYS A 396 -62.89 -6.02 -53.17
CA LYS A 396 -63.27 -6.93 -54.27
C LYS A 396 -64.11 -8.12 -53.74
N PRO A 397 -65.01 -8.69 -54.56
CA PRO A 397 -65.84 -9.83 -54.14
C PRO A 397 -64.98 -11.06 -53.78
N ILE A 398 -65.25 -11.62 -52.60
CA ILE A 398 -64.48 -12.69 -51.95
C ILE A 398 -64.49 -13.95 -52.83
N THR A 399 -63.35 -14.32 -53.39
CA THR A 399 -63.18 -15.63 -54.06
C THR A 399 -62.62 -16.62 -53.03
N LYS A 400 -63.46 -17.58 -52.57
CA LYS A 400 -63.01 -18.66 -51.67
C LYS A 400 -61.86 -19.44 -52.32
N ILE A 401 -60.77 -19.64 -51.59
CA ILE A 401 -59.73 -20.60 -51.96
C ILE A 401 -60.19 -21.99 -51.50
N GLN A 402 -60.31 -22.92 -52.45
CA GLN A 402 -60.73 -24.30 -52.22
C GLN A 402 -59.67 -25.04 -51.39
N SER A 403 -60.06 -25.55 -50.22
CA SER A 403 -59.23 -26.38 -49.35
C SER A 403 -58.86 -27.68 -50.06
N VAL A 404 -57.57 -28.00 -50.11
CA VAL A 404 -57.07 -29.29 -50.62
C VAL A 404 -57.21 -30.33 -49.51
N SER A 405 -58.16 -31.25 -49.69
CA SER A 405 -58.37 -32.44 -48.87
C SER A 405 -57.30 -33.49 -49.18
N TYR A 406 -56.50 -33.91 -48.19
CA TYR A 406 -55.72 -35.14 -48.29
C TYR A 406 -55.94 -36.01 -47.05
N LEU A 407 -56.28 -37.28 -47.34
CA LEU A 407 -56.31 -38.47 -46.49
C LEU A 407 -57.64 -38.85 -45.82
N GLN A 408 -58.51 -39.48 -46.62
CA GLN A 408 -59.32 -40.62 -46.19
C GLN A 408 -59.32 -41.69 -47.28
N SER A 409 -58.79 -42.88 -46.96
CA SER A 409 -59.31 -44.23 -47.28
C SER A 409 -58.19 -45.26 -47.45
N VAL A 410 -57.95 -46.05 -46.41
CA VAL A 410 -57.69 -47.49 -46.57
C VAL A 410 -58.47 -48.18 -45.44
N GLU A 411 -59.57 -48.82 -45.83
CA GLU A 411 -60.26 -49.88 -45.06
C GLU A 411 -59.94 -51.20 -45.78
N PRO A 412 -59.97 -52.39 -45.13
CA PRO A 412 -61.27 -53.08 -45.03
C PRO A 412 -61.50 -54.06 -43.84
N LYS A 413 -62.79 -54.14 -43.46
CA LYS A 413 -63.65 -55.35 -43.24
C LYS A 413 -63.80 -56.08 -41.88
N THR A 414 -64.92 -55.72 -41.21
CA THR A 414 -66.15 -56.49 -40.84
C THR A 414 -66.25 -57.60 -39.77
N ASN A 415 -67.35 -57.45 -39.00
CA ASN A 415 -68.23 -58.37 -38.23
C ASN A 415 -67.82 -58.73 -36.78
N SER A 416 -68.68 -58.76 -35.74
CA SER A 416 -70.15 -58.95 -35.60
C SER A 416 -70.66 -58.31 -34.28
N THR A 417 -71.76 -57.55 -34.25
CA THR A 417 -73.15 -57.92 -33.83
C THR A 417 -73.34 -58.49 -32.41
N ILE A 418 -74.07 -57.76 -31.53
CA ILE A 418 -75.29 -58.15 -30.75
C ILE A 418 -75.51 -57.20 -29.51
N PRO A 419 -76.77 -56.88 -29.11
CA PRO A 419 -77.15 -55.66 -28.36
C PRO A 419 -77.77 -55.95 -26.95
N PRO A 420 -78.72 -55.17 -26.38
CA PRO A 420 -78.53 -54.32 -25.18
C PRO A 420 -79.37 -54.74 -23.95
N SER A 421 -79.06 -54.23 -22.75
CA SER A 421 -79.98 -54.31 -21.60
C SER A 421 -79.80 -53.21 -20.53
N SER A 422 -80.67 -52.19 -20.63
CA SER A 422 -81.56 -51.63 -19.60
C SER A 422 -81.17 -51.42 -18.11
N ILE A 423 -81.22 -50.14 -17.71
CA ILE A 423 -82.07 -49.49 -16.65
C ILE A 423 -81.88 -49.84 -15.16
N SER A 424 -81.45 -48.85 -14.34
CA SER A 424 -82.27 -48.12 -13.33
C SER A 424 -81.38 -47.21 -12.43
N THR A 425 -81.48 -45.87 -12.52
CA THR A 425 -82.28 -44.93 -11.69
C THR A 425 -81.92 -44.89 -10.19
N ILE A 426 -81.47 -43.72 -9.67
CA ILE A 426 -82.13 -42.88 -8.62
C ILE A 426 -81.17 -41.87 -7.92
N LYS A 427 -81.59 -40.58 -7.98
CA LYS A 427 -81.49 -39.41 -7.05
C LYS A 427 -80.17 -38.69 -6.65
N LYS A 428 -80.16 -37.40 -7.04
CA LYS A 428 -79.74 -36.15 -6.34
C LYS A 428 -80.56 -35.91 -5.03
N PRO A 429 -80.41 -34.80 -4.26
CA PRO A 429 -79.28 -33.87 -3.98
C PRO A 429 -79.17 -33.43 -2.48
N SER A 430 -78.16 -32.62 -2.11
CA SER A 430 -78.15 -31.59 -1.03
C SER A 430 -76.73 -31.00 -0.97
N GLN A 431 -76.37 -29.71 -1.17
CA GLN A 431 -76.84 -28.38 -0.76
C GLN A 431 -76.59 -27.97 0.72
N THR A 432 -75.36 -27.46 0.97
CA THR A 432 -75.01 -26.23 1.75
C THR A 432 -75.42 -26.13 3.25
N PRO A 433 -75.13 -25.02 3.97
CA PRO A 433 -73.80 -24.58 4.44
C PRO A 433 -73.83 -24.18 5.94
N LYS A 434 -72.67 -23.79 6.49
CA LYS A 434 -72.55 -22.62 7.40
C LYS A 434 -71.12 -22.12 7.43
#